data_AF-A0A8F1MD41-F1
#
_entry.id   AF-A0A8F1MD41-F1
#
_cell.length_a   1.000
_cell.length_b   1.000
_cell.length_c   1.000
_cell.angle_alpha   90.00
_cell.angle_beta   90.00
_cell.angle_gamma   90.00
#
_symmetry.space_group_name_H-M   'P 1'
#
loop_
_entity.id
_entity.type
_entity.pdbx_description
1 polymer ?
#
loop_
_entity_poly.entity_id
_entity_poly.type
_entity_poly.pdbx_seq_one_letter_code
_entity_poly.pdbx_strand_id
1 'polypeptide(L)' 'MFIEATGVARTMNLIEKLINAQIFNKHELTQSFYVIDAHEILRGIEPAHEIELQAADMILVTKEDLLNDNERSSNTT' A
#
# COMPACT_ATOMS: atom_id res chain seq x y z
N MET A 1 -4.64 -3.83 17.39
CA MET A 1 -5.56 -4.36 16.34
C MET A 1 -4.90 -4.04 15.02
N PHE A 2 -4.81 -5.02 14.12
CA PHE A 2 -4.34 -4.79 12.75
C PHE A 2 -5.53 -4.93 11.82
N ILE A 3 -5.66 -4.00 10.88
CA ILE A 3 -6.72 -3.99 9.89
C ILE A 3 -6.06 -3.99 8.51
N GLU A 4 -6.35 -5.02 7.72
CA GLU A 4 -5.87 -5.13 6.35
C GLU A 4 -6.96 -4.65 5.40
N ALA A 5 -6.58 -3.75 4.50
CA ALA A 5 -7.45 -3.19 3.47
C ALA A 5 -6.87 -3.45 2.07
N THR A 6 -6.49 -4.69 1.78
CA THR A 6 -5.95 -5.06 0.46
C THR A 6 -7.02 -5.02 -0.62
N GLY A 7 -6.62 -4.67 -1.85
CA GLY A 7 -7.34 -5.06 -3.07
C GLY A 7 -7.78 -3.90 -3.97
N VAL A 8 -8.09 -2.71 -3.44
CA VAL A 8 -8.31 -1.46 -4.20
C VAL A 8 -8.27 -0.30 -3.21
N ALA A 9 -7.70 0.85 -3.59
CA ALA A 9 -7.64 2.07 -2.79
C ALA A 9 -9.00 2.45 -2.17
N ARG A 10 -9.17 2.15 -0.88
CA ARG A 10 -10.42 2.29 -0.12
C ARG A 10 -10.16 2.71 1.32
N THR A 11 -8.99 3.26 1.62
CA THR A 11 -8.61 3.66 2.98
C THR A 11 -9.71 4.52 3.61
N MET A 12 -10.20 5.54 2.89
CA MET A 12 -11.28 6.39 3.40
C MET A 12 -12.60 5.63 3.65
N ASN A 13 -12.99 4.72 2.76
CA ASN A 13 -14.18 3.87 2.96
C ASN A 13 -14.05 2.97 4.20
N LEU A 14 -12.84 2.49 4.49
CA LEU A 14 -12.58 1.73 5.70
C LEU A 14 -12.69 2.62 6.93
N ILE A 15 -12.08 3.81 6.90
CA ILE A 15 -12.18 4.79 7.99
C ILE A 15 -13.65 5.12 8.29
N GLU A 16 -14.46 5.40 7.28
CA GLU A 16 -15.90 5.68 7.44
C GLU A 16 -16.64 4.52 8.12
N LYS A 17 -16.35 3.27 7.74
CA LYS A 17 -16.94 2.10 8.39
C LYS A 17 -16.53 1.98 9.86
N LEU A 18 -15.27 2.29 10.19
CA LEU A 18 -14.78 2.26 11.58
C LEU A 18 -15.40 3.36 12.44
N ILE A 19 -15.62 4.55 11.87
CA ILE A 19 -16.37 5.64 12.51
C ILE A 19 -17.81 5.22 12.78
N ASN A 20 -18.50 4.69 11.77
CA ASN A 20 -19.89 4.26 11.89
C ASN A 20 -20.07 3.11 12.89
N ALA A 21 -19.08 2.23 13.00
CA ALA A 21 -19.03 1.15 13.98
C ALA A 21 -18.58 1.61 15.38
N GLN A 22 -18.34 2.91 15.60
CA GLN A 22 -17.90 3.51 16.86
C GLN A 22 -16.61 2.87 17.43
N ILE A 23 -15.75 2.35 16.56
CA ILE A 23 -14.49 1.70 16.96
C ILE A 23 -13.58 2.69 17.69
N PHE A 24 -13.60 3.96 17.25
CA PHE A 24 -12.78 5.03 17.80
C PHE A 24 -13.14 5.48 19.22
N ASN A 25 -14.28 5.04 19.74
CA ASN A 25 -14.64 5.30 21.14
C ASN A 25 -13.79 4.48 22.13
N LYS A 26 -13.13 3.41 21.65
CA LYS A 26 -12.33 2.49 22.48
C LYS A 26 -10.93 2.24 21.95
N HIS A 27 -10.67 2.55 20.68
CA HIS A 27 -9.41 2.25 20.01
C HIS A 27 -8.96 3.47 19.20
N GLU A 28 -7.66 3.67 19.10
CA GLU A 28 -7.08 4.71 18.25
C GLU A 28 -6.38 4.06 17.05
N LEU A 29 -6.43 4.70 15.88
CA LEU A 29 -5.56 4.34 14.76
C LEU A 29 -4.22 5.03 14.98
N THR A 30 -3.22 4.25 15.40
CA THR A 30 -1.91 4.79 15.77
C THR A 30 -0.97 4.97 14.59
N GLN A 31 -1.06 4.07 13.59
CA GLN A 31 -0.15 4.09 12.44
C GLN A 31 -0.78 3.38 11.25
N SER A 32 -0.54 3.91 10.06
CA SER A 32 -0.94 3.37 8.77
C SER A 32 0.28 2.92 7.96
N PHE A 33 0.09 1.84 7.18
CA PHE A 33 1.13 1.28 6.32
C PHE A 33 0.58 1.10 4.92
N TYR A 34 1.34 1.55 3.93
CA TYR A 34 1.09 1.25 2.53
C TYR A 34 2.15 0.29 2.02
N VAL A 35 1.74 -0.88 1.50
CA VAL A 35 2.64 -1.89 0.95
C VAL A 35 2.60 -1.78 -0.57
N ILE A 36 3.76 -1.61 -1.20
CA ILE A 36 3.89 -1.47 -2.65
C ILE A 36 4.97 -2.39 -3.19
N ASP A 37 4.73 -2.99 -4.35
CA ASP A 37 5.75 -3.75 -5.07
C ASP A 37 6.77 -2.78 -5.69
N ALA A 38 8.06 -3.07 -5.56
CA ALA A 38 9.12 -2.26 -6.15
C ALA A 38 8.95 -2.09 -7.68
N HIS A 39 8.37 -3.10 -8.34
CA HIS A 39 8.05 -3.05 -9.76
C HIS A 39 6.97 -2.02 -10.13
N GLU A 40 5.99 -1.79 -9.27
CA GLU A 40 4.94 -0.78 -9.48
C GLU A 40 5.52 0.63 -9.42
N ILE A 41 6.46 0.86 -8.50
CA ILE A 41 7.18 2.14 -8.43
C ILE A 41 7.91 2.43 -9.75
N LEU A 42 8.58 1.43 -10.33
CA LEU A 42 9.33 1.59 -11.58
C LEU A 42 8.43 1.76 -12.81
N ARG A 43 7.25 1.12 -12.83
CA ARG A 43 6.31 1.17 -13.96
C ARG A 43 5.39 2.41 -13.91
N GLY A 44 5.39 3.12 -12.80
CA GLY A 44 4.50 4.23 -12.54
C GLY A 44 3.34 3.80 -11.65
N ILE A 45 3.06 4.63 -10.65
CA ILE A 45 2.00 4.40 -9.67
C ILE A 45 0.69 4.94 -10.23
N GLU A 46 -0.36 4.11 -10.23
CA GLU A 46 -1.68 4.57 -10.66
C GLU A 46 -2.19 5.69 -9.76
N PRO A 47 -2.87 6.72 -10.29
CA PRO A 47 -3.31 7.89 -9.51
C PRO A 47 -4.16 7.55 -8.27
N ALA A 48 -4.95 6.47 -8.33
CA ALA A 48 -5.74 6.00 -7.21
C ALA A 48 -4.89 5.56 -6.01
N HIS A 49 -3.69 5.03 -6.27
CA HIS A 49 -2.73 4.59 -5.27
C HIS A 49 -1.84 5.74 -4.78
N GLU A 50 -1.62 6.77 -5.60
CA GLU A 50 -0.80 7.93 -5.23
C GLU A 50 -1.36 8.67 -4.01
N ILE A 51 -2.68 8.85 -3.95
CA ILE A 51 -3.35 9.51 -2.82
C ILE A 51 -3.16 8.70 -1.53
N GLU A 52 -3.27 7.38 -1.60
CA GLU A 52 -3.09 6.52 -0.42
C GLU A 52 -1.63 6.45 0.01
N LEU A 53 -0.71 6.42 -0.95
CA LEU A 53 0.72 6.44 -0.70
C LEU A 53 1.13 7.72 0.05
N GLN A 54 0.58 8.88 -0.34
CA GLN A 54 0.81 10.16 0.33
C GLN A 54 0.19 10.24 1.73
N ALA A 55 -0.92 9.54 1.96
CA ALA A 55 -1.62 9.54 3.24
C ALA A 55 -1.02 8.57 4.27
N ALA A 56 -0.21 7.61 3.83
CA ALA A 56 0.38 6.61 4.71
C ALA A 56 1.51 7.18 5.56
N ASP A 57 1.55 6.79 6.84
CA ASP A 57 2.64 7.17 7.75
C ASP A 57 3.95 6.47 7.35
N MET A 58 3.85 5.26 6.80
CA MET A 58 4.98 4.44 6.39
C MET A 58 4.68 3.68 5.10
N ILE A 59 5.64 3.73 4.18
CA ILE A 59 5.60 2.96 2.93
C ILE A 59 6.56 1.78 3.07
N LEU A 60 6.05 0.58 2.83
CA LEU A 60 6.83 -0.65 2.80
C LEU A 60 6.98 -1.08 1.34
N VAL A 61 8.21 -0.98 0.83
CA VAL A 61 8.55 -1.46 -0.52
C VAL A 61 8.88 -2.95 -0.43
N THR A 62 8.27 -3.75 -1.30
CA THR A 62 8.39 -5.20 -1.28
C THR A 62 8.80 -5.74 -2.65
N LYS A 63 9.28 -7.00 -2.69
CA LYS A 63 9.71 -7.68 -3.91
C LYS A 63 10.86 -6.98 -4.64
N GLU A 64 11.73 -6.28 -3.90
CA GLU A 64 12.93 -5.66 -4.45
C GLU A 64 13.89 -6.69 -5.09
N ASP A 65 13.89 -7.92 -4.58
CA ASP A 65 14.66 -9.04 -5.10
C ASP A 65 14.29 -9.40 -6.54
N LEU A 66 13.01 -9.25 -6.92
CA LEU A 66 12.51 -9.55 -8.27
C LEU A 66 12.92 -8.50 -9.32
N LEU A 67 13.45 -7.35 -8.91
CA LEU A 67 13.95 -6.33 -9.84
C LEU A 67 15.13 -6.84 -10.68
N ASN A 68 16.00 -7.65 -10.09
CA ASN A 68 17.21 -8.18 -10.73
C ASN A 68 16.94 -9.35 -11.68
N ASP A 69 15.80 -10.02 -11.56
CA ASP A 69 15.46 -11.17 -12.41
C ASP A 69 15.08 -10.75 -13.84
N ASN A 70 14.66 -9.49 -14.05
CA ASN A 70 14.35 -8.96 -15.39
C ASN A 70 15.59 -8.58 -16.21
N GLU A 71 16.74 -8.30 -15.60
CA GLU A 71 17.99 -8.02 -16.33
C GLU A 71 18.69 -9.29 -16.83
N ARG A 72 18.48 -10.44 -16.14
CA ARG A 72 19.07 -11.73 -16.57
C ARG A 72 18.38 -12.33 -17.79
N SER A 73 17.14 -11.95 -18.06
CA SER A 73 16.37 -12.36 -19.24
C SER A 73 16.76 -11.63 -20.52
N SER A 74 17.56 -10.56 -20.41
CA SER A 74 17.82 -9.63 -21.53
C SER A 74 19.26 -9.71 -22.08
N ASN A 75 20.17 -10.47 -21.45
CA ASN A 75 21.55 -10.64 -21.88
C ASN A 75 21.79 -11.97 -22.62
N THR A 76 20.91 -12.31 -23.56
CA THR A 76 21.15 -13.40 -24.52
C THR A 76 20.61 -13.01 -25.89
N THR A 77 21.27 -12.07 -26.56
CA THR A 77 21.27 -11.96 -28.03
C THR A 77 22.58 -11.32 -28.48
#